data_AF-A0A432T2D3-F1
#
_entry.id   AF-A0A432T2D3-F1
#
_cell.length_a   1.000
_cell.length_b   1.000
_cell.length_c   1.000
_cell.angle_alpha   90.00
_cell.angle_beta   90.00
_cell.angle_gamma   90.00
#
_symmetry.space_group_name_H-M   'P 1'
#
loop_
_entity.id
_entity.type
_entity.pdbx_description
1 polymer ?
#
loop_
_entity_poly.entity_id
_entity_poly.type
_entity_poly.pdbx_seq_one_letter_code
_entity_poly.pdbx_strand_id
1 'polypeptide(L)'
;MIPSFVLYKIPLHYRGKKIEFFSSLKSIVIHLLMIALSLFLFSKFYTSFFREHQNLRLYANPLSAIYNSVAYTYHQLQDTRIPMKIIGEDAHIEKESTEKRKIVIMVVGEAARADHFSLNGYQKQTNPLLAQENIINFSNFYSCGTTTAVSVPCMFSVYTRKTYNSQKGYNTYNVLDILHKAGVEVLWRDNNSDSKGVAVRLDYAYYKTDTLNSKCDIECRDEGMLVGLDSIIKKEHNDILIVLHQMGNHGPAYYQRYPKSFEVFTPVCRSNQLETCTKEEINNAYDNALRYTDYFLSKTIHLLKQYTNTADTAMIYIADHGESLGEGGLYLHGLPYFMAPDYQKHVGAFMWFSKDFPINKNTIKEKSKYKYSQDNLFSTLLGLFKVRTKVYEKKMDILAN
;
A
#
# COMPACT_ATOMS: atom_id res chain seq x y z
N MET A 1 51.11 -21.86 -4.21
CA MET A 1 51.66 -23.21 -4.44
C MET A 1 51.57 -24.12 -3.21
N ILE A 2 51.87 -23.64 -2.00
CA ILE A 2 51.83 -24.43 -0.77
C ILE A 2 50.45 -25.11 -0.52
N PRO A 3 49.29 -24.44 -0.65
CA PRO A 3 47.98 -25.08 -0.42
C PRO A 3 47.68 -26.20 -1.43
N SER A 4 48.04 -26.00 -2.70
CA SER A 4 47.87 -26.99 -3.77
C SER A 4 48.77 -28.21 -3.57
N PHE A 5 50.00 -28.00 -3.09
CA PHE A 5 50.93 -29.09 -2.77
C PHE A 5 50.45 -29.91 -1.56
N VAL A 6 49.89 -29.25 -0.54
CA VAL A 6 49.26 -29.93 0.61
C VAL A 6 48.07 -30.78 0.15
N LEU A 7 47.17 -30.22 -0.68
CA LEU A 7 46.04 -30.98 -1.25
C LEU A 7 46.50 -32.19 -2.09
N TYR A 8 47.58 -32.02 -2.86
CA TYR A 8 48.16 -33.11 -3.65
C TYR A 8 48.75 -34.23 -2.78
N LYS A 9 49.29 -33.91 -1.60
CA LYS A 9 49.90 -34.88 -0.68
C LYS A 9 48.88 -35.61 0.22
N ILE A 10 47.61 -35.20 0.22
CA ILE A 10 46.57 -35.85 1.01
C ILE A 10 46.10 -37.12 0.27
N PRO A 11 46.24 -38.32 0.86
CA PRO A 11 45.76 -39.55 0.24
C PRO A 11 44.23 -39.53 0.13
N LEU A 12 43.71 -39.73 -1.08
CA LEU A 12 42.27 -39.77 -1.33
C LEU A 12 41.70 -41.13 -0.94
N HIS A 13 41.02 -41.19 0.21
CA HIS A 13 40.26 -42.35 0.63
C HIS A 13 38.83 -42.27 0.12
N TYR A 14 38.53 -43.00 -0.95
CA TYR A 14 37.18 -43.10 -1.50
C TYR A 14 36.29 -43.96 -0.59
N ARG A 15 35.31 -43.33 0.05
CA ARG A 15 34.28 -44.02 0.83
C ARG A 15 33.26 -44.67 -0.12
N GLY A 16 32.53 -45.67 0.36
CA GLY A 16 31.43 -46.27 -0.42
C GLY A 16 30.40 -45.22 -0.84
N LYS A 17 29.85 -45.33 -2.05
CA LYS A 17 28.94 -44.33 -2.66
C LYS A 17 27.79 -43.88 -1.73
N LYS A 18 27.23 -44.80 -0.93
CA LYS A 18 26.17 -44.49 0.05
C LYS A 18 26.67 -43.60 1.20
N ILE A 19 27.84 -43.92 1.76
CA ILE A 19 28.45 -43.17 2.86
C ILE A 19 28.79 -41.76 2.38
N GLU A 20 29.34 -41.64 1.16
CA GLU A 20 29.69 -40.34 0.58
C GLU A 20 28.45 -39.48 0.31
N PHE A 21 27.38 -40.08 -0.21
CA PHE A 21 26.11 -39.39 -0.42
C PHE A 21 25.52 -38.85 0.90
N PHE A 22 25.44 -39.68 1.95
CA PHE A 22 24.92 -39.23 3.25
C PHE A 22 25.83 -38.21 3.94
N SER A 23 27.15 -38.34 3.79
CA SER A 23 28.12 -37.36 4.30
C SER A 23 27.95 -36.01 3.61
N SER A 24 27.79 -36.02 2.29
CA SER A 24 27.55 -34.81 1.49
C SER A 24 26.21 -34.18 1.85
N LEU A 25 25.13 -34.97 1.93
CA LEU A 25 23.81 -34.48 2.33
C LEU A 25 23.83 -33.87 3.74
N LYS A 26 24.48 -34.54 4.70
CA LYS A 26 24.67 -34.03 6.06
C LYS A 26 25.42 -32.69 6.05
N SER A 27 26.50 -32.59 5.28
CA SER A 27 27.26 -31.34 5.13
C SER A 27 26.37 -30.22 4.57
N ILE A 28 25.62 -30.48 3.49
CA ILE A 28 24.70 -29.51 2.89
C ILE A 28 23.67 -29.03 3.92
N VAL A 29 23.04 -29.96 4.65
CA VAL A 29 22.05 -29.61 5.70
C VAL A 29 22.69 -28.74 6.79
N ILE A 30 23.89 -29.07 7.27
CA ILE A 30 24.60 -28.26 8.27
C ILE A 30 24.88 -26.85 7.73
N HIS A 31 25.35 -26.71 6.49
CA HIS A 31 25.61 -25.41 5.90
C HIS A 31 24.32 -24.60 5.73
N LEU A 32 23.23 -25.22 5.28
CA LEU A 32 21.92 -24.56 5.19
C LEU A 32 21.41 -24.10 6.56
N LEU A 33 21.62 -24.91 7.61
CA LEU A 33 21.26 -24.53 8.98
C LEU A 33 22.14 -23.36 9.48
N MET A 34 23.44 -23.36 9.19
CA MET A 34 24.31 -22.23 9.55
C MET A 34 23.93 -20.94 8.80
N ILE A 35 23.59 -21.05 7.52
CA ILE A 35 23.10 -19.91 6.73
C ILE A 35 21.78 -19.39 7.32
N ALA A 36 20.82 -20.28 7.60
CA ALA A 36 19.55 -19.91 8.21
C ALA A 36 19.74 -19.27 9.58
N LEU A 37 20.64 -19.80 10.41
CA LEU A 37 20.99 -19.23 11.70
C LEU A 37 21.63 -17.85 11.56
N SER A 38 22.56 -17.67 10.62
CA SER A 38 23.16 -16.36 10.33
C SER A 38 22.12 -15.34 9.86
N LEU A 39 21.26 -15.72 8.91
CA LEU A 39 20.16 -14.87 8.44
C LEU A 39 19.20 -14.50 9.58
N PHE A 40 18.93 -15.43 10.50
CA PHE A 40 18.09 -15.18 11.66
C PHE A 40 18.75 -14.20 12.64
N LEU A 41 20.01 -14.44 13.03
CA LEU A 41 20.75 -13.62 13.98
C LEU A 41 20.96 -12.18 13.47
N PHE A 42 21.15 -11.99 12.17
CA PHE A 42 21.39 -10.68 11.53
C PHE A 42 20.18 -10.14 10.76
N SER A 43 18.99 -10.72 10.97
CA SER A 43 17.75 -10.34 10.26
C SER A 43 17.44 -8.85 10.32
N LYS A 44 17.65 -8.22 11.49
CA LYS A 44 17.46 -6.78 11.71
C LYS A 44 18.29 -5.92 10.74
N PHE A 45 19.58 -6.21 10.66
CA PHE A 45 20.51 -5.51 9.78
C PHE A 45 20.17 -5.75 8.31
N TYR A 46 19.96 -7.01 7.92
CA TYR A 46 19.69 -7.36 6.52
C TYR A 46 18.43 -6.69 5.97
N THR A 47 17.39 -6.52 6.79
CA THR A 47 16.11 -5.93 6.34
C THR A 47 16.29 -4.48 5.90
N SER A 48 16.92 -3.63 6.72
CA SER A 48 17.22 -2.23 6.36
C SER A 48 18.26 -2.15 5.24
N PHE A 49 19.33 -2.94 5.35
CA PHE A 49 20.48 -2.92 4.44
C PHE A 49 20.09 -3.28 3.00
N PHE A 50 19.36 -4.38 2.79
CA PHE A 50 18.96 -4.79 1.44
C PHE A 50 17.89 -3.86 0.85
N ARG A 51 17.06 -3.21 1.67
CA ARG A 51 16.10 -2.20 1.20
C ARG A 51 16.80 -0.94 0.70
N GLU A 52 17.84 -0.48 1.41
CA GLU A 52 18.64 0.68 1.01
C GLU A 52 19.52 0.37 -0.21
N HIS A 53 20.10 -0.83 -0.24
CA HIS A 53 21.09 -1.23 -1.25
C HIS A 53 20.55 -2.28 -2.22
N GLN A 54 19.37 -2.05 -2.80
CA GLN A 54 18.72 -2.99 -3.72
C GLN A 54 19.60 -3.40 -4.92
N ASN A 55 20.52 -2.52 -5.32
CA ASN A 55 21.43 -2.77 -6.44
C ASN A 55 22.52 -3.81 -6.12
N LEU A 56 22.84 -4.08 -4.84
CA LEU A 56 23.87 -5.05 -4.45
C LEU A 56 23.59 -6.46 -4.97
N ARG A 57 22.31 -6.84 -5.10
CA ARG A 57 21.91 -8.13 -5.66
C ARG A 57 22.35 -8.31 -7.11
N LEU A 58 22.62 -7.23 -7.85
CA LEU A 58 23.09 -7.28 -9.23
C LEU A 58 24.60 -7.56 -9.32
N TYR A 59 25.34 -7.33 -8.23
CA TYR A 59 26.79 -7.56 -8.15
C TYR A 59 27.15 -8.94 -7.59
N ALA A 60 26.17 -9.71 -7.11
CA ALA A 60 26.36 -11.04 -6.54
C ALA A 60 26.58 -12.12 -7.63
N ASN A 61 27.66 -12.00 -8.40
CA ASN A 61 28.02 -12.99 -9.43
C ASN A 61 28.57 -14.28 -8.80
N PRO A 62 28.25 -15.48 -9.34
CA PRO A 62 27.45 -15.71 -10.55
C PRO A 62 25.93 -15.79 -10.30
N LEU A 63 25.46 -15.65 -9.05
CA LEU A 63 24.04 -15.78 -8.70
C LEU A 63 23.16 -14.80 -9.47
N SER A 64 23.59 -13.56 -9.64
CA SER A 64 22.87 -12.54 -10.41
C SER A 64 22.67 -12.96 -11.86
N ALA A 65 23.72 -13.49 -12.51
CA ALA A 65 23.64 -13.96 -13.90
C ALA A 65 22.70 -15.17 -14.03
N ILE A 66 22.78 -16.13 -13.10
CA ILE A 66 21.88 -17.30 -13.08
C ILE A 66 20.43 -16.84 -12.87
N TYR A 67 20.17 -16.04 -11.83
CA TYR A 67 18.84 -15.54 -11.50
C TYR A 67 18.23 -14.75 -12.66
N ASN A 68 18.97 -13.80 -13.24
CA ASN A 68 18.47 -12.99 -14.35
C ASN A 68 18.25 -13.83 -15.61
N SER A 69 19.09 -14.84 -15.87
CA SER A 69 18.90 -15.74 -17.03
C SER A 69 17.65 -16.62 -16.86
N VAL A 70 17.44 -17.17 -15.66
CA VAL A 70 16.22 -17.94 -15.33
C VAL A 70 14.99 -17.04 -15.38
N ALA A 71 15.04 -15.86 -14.77
CA ALA A 71 13.94 -14.90 -14.77
C ALA A 71 13.60 -14.44 -16.19
N TYR A 72 14.60 -14.09 -17.01
CA TYR A 72 14.41 -13.72 -18.41
C TYR A 72 13.80 -14.87 -19.21
N THR A 73 14.33 -16.09 -19.07
CA THR A 73 13.80 -17.26 -19.77
C THR A 73 12.37 -17.57 -19.33
N TYR A 74 12.08 -17.47 -18.03
CA TYR A 74 10.73 -17.63 -17.48
C TYR A 74 9.77 -16.58 -18.03
N HIS A 75 10.17 -15.31 -18.07
CA HIS A 75 9.39 -14.21 -18.65
C HIS A 75 9.20 -14.36 -20.16
N GLN A 76 10.20 -14.86 -20.88
CA GLN A 76 10.12 -15.10 -22.32
C GLN A 76 9.24 -16.32 -22.66
N LEU A 77 9.26 -17.36 -21.82
CA LEU A 77 8.42 -18.55 -21.96
C LEU A 77 6.97 -18.28 -21.52
N GLN A 78 6.75 -17.33 -20.60
CA GLN A 78 5.45 -16.75 -20.32
C GLN A 78 5.10 -15.71 -21.41
N ASP A 79 4.87 -16.19 -22.63
CA ASP A 79 4.46 -15.37 -23.78
C ASP A 79 3.42 -14.29 -23.37
N THR A 80 3.87 -13.04 -23.38
CA THR A 80 3.22 -11.89 -22.72
C THR A 80 2.14 -11.27 -23.60
N ARG A 81 1.15 -12.06 -23.99
CA ARG A 81 -0.12 -11.55 -24.54
C ARG A 81 -1.30 -12.26 -23.89
N ILE A 82 -1.37 -12.21 -22.56
CA ILE A 82 -2.64 -12.49 -21.90
C ILE A 82 -3.58 -11.33 -22.30
N PRO A 83 -4.65 -11.61 -23.06
CA PRO A 83 -5.55 -10.55 -23.48
C PRO A 83 -6.18 -9.93 -22.23
N MET A 84 -6.38 -8.62 -22.28
CA MET A 84 -7.05 -7.91 -21.21
C MET A 84 -8.47 -8.45 -21.04
N LYS A 85 -8.76 -8.99 -19.86
CA LYS A 85 -10.09 -9.42 -19.49
C LYS A 85 -10.93 -8.19 -19.15
N ILE A 86 -11.75 -7.78 -20.11
CA ILE A 86 -12.72 -6.70 -19.92
C ILE A 86 -13.89 -7.25 -19.09
N ILE A 87 -14.26 -6.53 -18.04
CA ILE A 87 -15.41 -6.81 -17.19
C ILE A 87 -16.20 -5.52 -16.96
N GLY A 88 -17.45 -5.64 -16.54
CA GLY A 88 -18.30 -4.47 -16.27
C GLY A 88 -18.67 -3.67 -17.50
N GLU A 89 -18.74 -4.28 -18.68
CA GLU A 89 -19.19 -3.61 -19.92
C GLU A 89 -20.67 -3.22 -19.89
N ASP A 90 -21.44 -3.86 -19.00
CA ASP A 90 -22.83 -3.53 -18.71
C ASP A 90 -22.98 -2.38 -17.68
N ALA A 91 -21.86 -1.80 -17.24
CA ALA A 91 -21.86 -0.77 -16.21
C ALA A 91 -22.53 0.52 -16.69
N HIS A 92 -23.52 0.97 -15.92
CA HIS A 92 -24.18 2.25 -16.09
C HIS A 92 -24.56 2.83 -14.72
N ILE A 93 -24.59 4.16 -14.64
CA ILE A 93 -24.99 4.88 -13.43
C ILE A 93 -26.53 4.92 -13.36
N GLU A 94 -27.10 4.40 -12.28
CA GLU A 94 -28.51 4.61 -11.93
C GLU A 94 -28.65 5.87 -11.07
N LYS A 95 -29.02 7.00 -11.68
CA LYS A 95 -29.15 8.28 -11.00
C LYS A 95 -30.43 9.00 -11.42
N GLU A 96 -31.17 9.52 -10.45
CA GLU A 96 -32.31 10.40 -10.74
C GLU A 96 -31.82 11.79 -11.18
N SER A 97 -32.57 12.45 -12.07
CA SER A 97 -32.19 13.76 -12.63
C SER A 97 -32.04 14.89 -11.59
N THR A 98 -32.64 14.72 -10.42
CA THR A 98 -32.61 15.65 -9.29
C THR A 98 -31.41 15.44 -8.37
N GLU A 99 -30.65 14.35 -8.53
CA GLU A 99 -29.51 14.04 -7.67
C GLU A 99 -28.32 14.96 -7.95
N LYS A 100 -27.70 15.45 -6.87
CA LYS A 100 -26.46 16.21 -6.93
C LYS A 100 -25.35 15.36 -7.57
N ARG A 101 -24.38 16.01 -8.22
CA ARG A 101 -23.14 15.34 -8.64
C ARG A 101 -22.36 14.83 -7.44
N LYS A 102 -21.63 13.73 -7.60
CA LYS A 102 -20.76 13.16 -6.57
C LYS A 102 -19.32 13.61 -6.78
N ILE A 103 -18.68 14.06 -5.71
CA ILE A 103 -17.24 14.36 -5.69
C ILE A 103 -16.61 13.48 -4.63
N VAL A 104 -15.86 12.47 -5.07
CA VAL A 104 -15.26 11.49 -4.17
C VAL A 104 -13.75 11.57 -4.26
N ILE A 105 -13.09 11.64 -3.11
CA ILE A 105 -11.64 11.49 -3.04
C ILE A 105 -11.31 10.17 -2.34
N MET A 106 -10.61 9.28 -3.05
CA MET A 106 -10.01 8.07 -2.48
C MET A 106 -8.54 8.35 -2.20
N VAL A 107 -8.15 8.33 -0.93
CA VAL A 107 -6.75 8.43 -0.54
C VAL A 107 -6.21 7.02 -0.28
N VAL A 108 -5.26 6.60 -1.12
CA VAL A 108 -4.49 5.38 -0.93
C VAL A 108 -3.31 5.73 -0.02
N GLY A 109 -3.44 5.38 1.26
CA GLY A 109 -2.38 5.59 2.24
C GLY A 109 -1.24 4.59 2.06
N GLU A 110 -0.07 4.92 2.60
CA GLU A 110 1.14 4.10 2.49
C GLU A 110 1.65 3.72 3.89
N ALA A 111 1.81 2.42 4.13
CA ALA A 111 2.42 1.84 5.34
C ALA A 111 1.82 2.30 6.70
N ALA A 112 0.57 2.75 6.74
CA ALA A 112 -0.08 3.25 7.95
C ALA A 112 -0.87 2.14 8.68
N ARG A 113 -0.30 1.62 9.77
CA ARG A 113 -0.89 0.52 10.56
C ARG A 113 -1.91 1.01 11.58
N ALA A 114 -2.95 0.21 11.81
CA ALA A 114 -4.12 0.61 12.58
C ALA A 114 -3.87 0.84 14.07
N ASP A 115 -2.94 0.10 14.68
CA ASP A 115 -2.69 0.12 16.12
C ASP A 115 -1.97 1.40 16.59
N HIS A 116 -1.43 2.19 15.67
CA HIS A 116 -0.83 3.51 15.92
C HIS A 116 -1.79 4.67 15.63
N PHE A 117 -3.05 4.40 15.27
CA PHE A 117 -4.05 5.45 15.11
C PHE A 117 -4.67 5.78 16.47
N SER A 118 -4.61 7.04 16.90
CA SER A 118 -5.27 7.48 18.15
C SER A 118 -6.78 7.28 18.09
N LEU A 119 -7.36 7.33 16.89
CA LEU A 119 -8.76 7.00 16.61
C LEU A 119 -9.14 5.54 16.96
N ASN A 120 -8.14 4.65 17.05
CA ASN A 120 -8.28 3.24 17.45
C ASN A 120 -7.88 2.98 18.90
N GLY A 121 -7.62 4.03 19.70
CA GLY A 121 -7.20 3.92 21.11
C GLY A 121 -5.69 3.92 21.34
N TYR A 122 -4.89 4.28 20.33
CA TYR A 122 -3.45 4.50 20.53
C TYR A 122 -3.20 5.66 21.49
N GLN A 123 -2.22 5.51 22.38
CA GLN A 123 -1.99 6.42 23.50
C GLN A 123 -1.50 7.81 23.06
N LYS A 124 -0.71 7.88 21.98
CA LYS A 124 -0.25 9.14 21.42
C LYS A 124 -1.28 9.69 20.47
N GLN A 125 -1.48 11.00 20.50
CA GLN A 125 -2.41 11.71 19.60
C GLN A 125 -1.82 11.83 18.19
N THR A 126 -1.87 10.74 17.43
CA THR A 126 -1.40 10.67 16.03
C THR A 126 -2.40 11.24 15.03
N ASN A 127 -3.70 11.26 15.36
CA ASN A 127 -4.75 11.78 14.49
C ASN A 127 -5.65 12.87 15.15
N PRO A 128 -5.09 13.95 15.71
CA PRO A 128 -5.86 14.95 16.44
C PRO A 128 -6.82 15.78 15.56
N LEU A 129 -6.54 15.97 14.27
CA LEU A 129 -7.39 16.77 13.38
C LEU A 129 -8.57 15.94 12.89
N LEU A 130 -8.34 14.69 12.49
CA LEU A 130 -9.41 13.78 12.12
C LEU A 130 -10.35 13.46 13.29
N ALA A 131 -9.87 13.50 14.54
CA ALA A 131 -10.72 13.34 15.73
C ALA A 131 -11.78 14.46 15.87
N GLN A 132 -11.59 15.60 15.23
CA GLN A 132 -12.55 16.72 15.20
C GLN A 132 -13.54 16.60 14.05
N GLU A 133 -13.32 15.66 13.13
CA GLU A 133 -14.16 15.43 11.97
C GLU A 133 -15.20 14.34 12.26
N ASN A 134 -16.39 14.46 11.65
CA ASN A 134 -17.43 13.43 11.77
C ASN A 134 -17.15 12.24 10.82
N ILE A 135 -16.02 11.58 11.04
CA ILE A 135 -15.59 10.40 10.28
C ILE A 135 -16.26 9.13 10.79
N ILE A 136 -16.37 8.14 9.91
CA ILE A 136 -16.67 6.76 10.25
C ILE A 136 -15.36 5.98 10.20
N ASN A 137 -14.79 5.73 11.38
CA ASN A 137 -13.55 4.97 11.54
C ASN A 137 -13.82 3.46 11.47
N PHE A 138 -12.99 2.73 10.70
CA PHE A 138 -13.01 1.28 10.59
C PHE A 138 -11.81 0.69 11.33
N SER A 139 -11.98 0.45 12.64
CA SER A 139 -10.87 0.02 13.50
C SER A 139 -10.38 -1.41 13.22
N ASN A 140 -11.10 -2.19 12.40
CA ASN A 140 -10.82 -3.60 12.11
C ASN A 140 -10.74 -3.86 10.60
N PHE A 141 -9.76 -3.25 9.92
CA PHE A 141 -9.60 -3.27 8.46
C PHE A 141 -8.28 -3.91 8.03
N TYR A 142 -8.31 -4.84 7.08
CA TYR A 142 -7.11 -5.58 6.64
C TYR A 142 -6.74 -5.34 5.18
N SER A 143 -5.43 -5.31 4.91
CA SER A 143 -4.90 -5.23 3.56
C SER A 143 -4.98 -6.56 2.81
N CYS A 144 -4.92 -6.48 1.48
CA CYS A 144 -4.77 -7.64 0.62
C CYS A 144 -3.32 -8.15 0.60
N GLY A 145 -2.35 -7.25 0.59
CA GLY A 145 -0.93 -7.57 0.60
C GLY A 145 -0.18 -6.92 1.75
N THR A 146 1.11 -7.16 1.79
CA THR A 146 2.08 -6.52 2.71
C THR A 146 3.06 -5.61 1.95
N THR A 147 2.75 -5.30 0.69
CA THR A 147 3.52 -4.40 -0.17
C THR A 147 2.56 -3.64 -1.08
N THR A 148 2.91 -2.41 -1.43
CA THR A 148 2.19 -1.58 -2.40
C THR A 148 1.92 -2.32 -3.72
N ALA A 149 2.92 -3.03 -4.24
CA ALA A 149 2.86 -3.76 -5.50
C ALA A 149 1.82 -4.91 -5.54
N VAL A 150 1.36 -5.37 -4.37
CA VAL A 150 0.29 -6.38 -4.25
C VAL A 150 -1.01 -5.72 -3.81
N SER A 151 -0.97 -4.88 -2.76
CA SER A 151 -2.17 -4.31 -2.16
C SER A 151 -2.90 -3.35 -3.09
N VAL A 152 -2.17 -2.45 -3.77
CA VAL A 152 -2.79 -1.43 -4.63
C VAL A 152 -3.56 -2.08 -5.79
N PRO A 153 -2.96 -2.94 -6.63
CA PRO A 153 -3.75 -3.54 -7.70
C PRO A 153 -4.83 -4.49 -7.19
N CYS A 154 -4.61 -5.16 -6.06
CA CYS A 154 -5.60 -6.05 -5.48
C CYS A 154 -6.87 -5.31 -5.01
N MET A 155 -6.72 -4.23 -4.25
CA MET A 155 -7.86 -3.50 -3.68
C MET A 155 -8.79 -2.88 -4.73
N PHE A 156 -8.24 -2.51 -5.89
CA PHE A 156 -9.03 -2.01 -7.03
C PHE A 156 -9.53 -3.13 -7.95
N SER A 157 -9.09 -4.37 -7.78
CA SER A 157 -9.50 -5.49 -8.62
C SER A 157 -10.81 -6.13 -8.16
N VAL A 158 -11.46 -6.86 -9.07
CA VAL A 158 -12.64 -7.69 -8.74
C VAL A 158 -12.28 -8.91 -7.87
N TYR A 159 -10.99 -9.20 -7.69
CA TYR A 159 -10.53 -10.38 -6.97
C TYR A 159 -10.37 -10.11 -5.49
N THR A 160 -10.86 -11.03 -4.67
CA THR A 160 -10.51 -11.06 -3.25
C THR A 160 -9.04 -11.42 -3.06
N ARG A 161 -8.46 -11.05 -1.92
CA ARG A 161 -7.11 -11.43 -1.52
C ARG A 161 -6.78 -12.91 -1.75
N LYS A 162 -7.74 -13.80 -1.45
CA LYS A 162 -7.54 -15.25 -1.58
C LYS A 162 -7.39 -15.71 -3.03
N THR A 163 -7.94 -14.96 -4.00
CA THR A 163 -8.02 -15.35 -5.42
C THR A 163 -7.17 -14.48 -6.34
N TYR A 164 -6.65 -13.37 -5.80
CA TYR A 164 -5.77 -12.43 -6.47
C TYR A 164 -4.39 -13.02 -6.77
N ASN A 165 -3.83 -12.64 -7.91
CA ASN A 165 -2.40 -12.69 -8.20
C ASN A 165 -2.05 -11.53 -9.15
N SER A 166 -0.77 -11.16 -9.22
CA SER A 166 -0.34 -9.98 -9.98
C SER A 166 -0.71 -10.04 -11.46
N GLN A 167 -0.58 -11.22 -12.09
CA GLN A 167 -0.94 -11.40 -13.49
C GLN A 167 -2.43 -11.15 -13.76
N LYS A 168 -3.32 -11.60 -12.87
CA LYS A 168 -4.75 -11.30 -12.95
C LYS A 168 -5.03 -9.80 -12.76
N GLY A 169 -4.36 -9.17 -11.79
CA GLY A 169 -4.50 -7.75 -11.49
C GLY A 169 -4.11 -6.85 -12.67
N TYR A 170 -3.02 -7.16 -13.37
CA TYR A 170 -2.58 -6.40 -14.53
C TYR A 170 -3.45 -6.62 -15.79
N ASN A 171 -4.05 -7.79 -15.93
CA ASN A 171 -4.75 -8.19 -17.15
C ASN A 171 -6.28 -8.25 -17.00
N THR A 172 -6.85 -7.59 -16.00
CA THR A 172 -8.31 -7.48 -15.82
C THR A 172 -8.68 -6.03 -15.61
N TYR A 173 -9.82 -5.58 -16.18
CA TYR A 173 -10.37 -4.28 -15.82
C TYR A 173 -10.58 -4.19 -14.31
N ASN A 174 -10.15 -3.09 -13.73
CA ASN A 174 -10.32 -2.77 -12.33
C ASN A 174 -11.54 -1.86 -12.15
N VAL A 175 -11.92 -1.55 -10.91
CA VAL A 175 -13.09 -0.73 -10.63
C VAL A 175 -13.00 0.67 -11.24
N LEU A 176 -11.80 1.26 -11.34
CA LEU A 176 -11.64 2.59 -11.91
C LEU A 176 -11.93 2.61 -13.42
N ASP A 177 -11.54 1.55 -14.15
CA ASP A 177 -11.91 1.40 -15.56
C ASP A 177 -13.43 1.31 -15.75
N ILE A 178 -14.10 0.59 -14.85
CA ILE A 178 -15.55 0.39 -14.88
C ILE A 178 -16.27 1.70 -14.57
N LEU A 179 -15.83 2.43 -13.54
CA LEU A 179 -16.38 3.74 -13.19
C LEU A 179 -16.20 4.73 -14.34
N HIS A 180 -15.01 4.78 -14.93
CA HIS A 180 -14.72 5.64 -16.07
C HIS A 180 -15.61 5.34 -17.27
N LYS A 181 -15.75 4.06 -17.64
CA LYS A 181 -16.67 3.64 -18.71
C LYS A 181 -18.14 3.95 -18.41
N ALA A 182 -18.55 3.90 -17.14
CA ALA A 182 -19.90 4.22 -16.72
C ALA A 182 -20.20 5.73 -16.72
N GLY A 183 -19.21 6.59 -16.98
CA GLY A 183 -19.36 8.05 -17.07
C GLY A 183 -18.90 8.82 -15.83
N VAL A 184 -18.16 8.19 -14.91
CA VAL A 184 -17.49 8.89 -13.80
C VAL A 184 -16.16 9.42 -14.30
N GLU A 185 -15.87 10.70 -14.07
CA GLU A 185 -14.53 11.24 -14.34
C GLU A 185 -13.53 10.67 -13.33
N VAL A 186 -12.37 10.18 -13.78
CA VAL A 186 -11.41 9.49 -12.90
C VAL A 186 -10.00 10.05 -13.08
N LEU A 187 -9.50 10.68 -12.03
CA LEU A 187 -8.16 11.26 -11.96
C LEU A 187 -7.31 10.57 -10.91
N TRP A 188 -6.11 10.11 -11.26
CA TRP A 188 -5.10 9.62 -10.31
C TRP A 188 -3.96 10.64 -10.14
N ARG A 189 -3.72 11.09 -8.91
CA ARG A 189 -2.54 11.89 -8.53
C ARG A 189 -1.62 11.05 -7.66
N ASP A 190 -0.34 10.98 -8.01
CA ASP A 190 0.61 10.07 -7.37
C ASP A 190 1.81 10.79 -6.77
N ASN A 191 1.98 10.70 -5.44
CA ASN A 191 3.19 11.14 -4.74
C ASN A 191 3.98 9.95 -4.15
N ASN A 192 3.63 8.71 -4.50
CA ASN A 192 4.26 7.52 -3.91
C ASN A 192 5.34 6.95 -4.84
N SER A 193 4.93 6.30 -5.93
CA SER A 193 5.85 5.72 -6.91
C SER A 193 5.19 5.60 -8.27
N ASP A 194 4.07 4.89 -8.34
CA ASP A 194 3.17 4.78 -9.49
C ASP A 194 1.88 4.07 -9.04
N SER A 195 0.88 3.97 -9.92
CA SER A 195 -0.40 3.30 -9.62
C SER A 195 -0.32 1.77 -9.63
N LYS A 196 0.86 1.17 -9.80
CA LYS A 196 1.08 -0.28 -9.95
C LYS A 196 0.19 -0.90 -11.04
N GLY A 197 0.05 -0.21 -12.17
CA GLY A 197 -0.76 -0.69 -13.29
C GLY A 197 -2.27 -0.41 -13.19
N VAL A 198 -2.77 0.14 -12.08
CA VAL A 198 -4.21 0.42 -11.88
C VAL A 198 -4.72 1.55 -12.78
N ALA A 199 -3.97 2.66 -12.90
CA ALA A 199 -4.42 3.87 -13.60
C ALA A 199 -3.86 4.02 -15.02
N VAL A 200 -3.41 2.94 -15.66
CA VAL A 200 -2.74 3.00 -16.99
C VAL A 200 -3.67 3.41 -18.14
N ARG A 201 -4.98 3.43 -17.91
CA ARG A 201 -6.02 3.78 -18.89
C ARG A 201 -6.82 5.03 -18.47
N LEU A 202 -6.32 5.78 -17.51
CA LEU A 202 -7.02 6.90 -16.87
C LEU A 202 -6.15 8.14 -16.85
N ASP A 203 -6.75 9.29 -16.56
CA ASP A 203 -5.99 10.52 -16.33
C ASP A 203 -5.07 10.35 -15.12
N TYR A 204 -3.79 10.64 -15.33
CA TYR A 204 -2.73 10.39 -14.36
C TYR A 204 -1.80 11.60 -14.26
N ALA A 205 -1.48 12.02 -13.03
CA ALA A 205 -0.57 13.11 -12.77
C ALA A 205 0.46 12.74 -11.68
N TYR A 206 1.73 12.99 -11.99
CA TYR A 206 2.85 12.63 -11.13
C TYR A 206 3.30 13.80 -10.25
N TYR A 207 3.15 13.65 -8.93
CA TYR A 207 3.39 14.67 -7.90
C TYR A 207 4.65 14.43 -7.07
N LYS A 208 5.44 13.40 -7.38
CA LYS A 208 6.72 13.12 -6.70
C LYS A 208 7.86 14.06 -7.12
N THR A 209 7.60 14.98 -8.04
CA THR A 209 8.57 16.00 -8.50
C THR A 209 7.98 17.40 -8.39
N ASP A 210 8.85 18.40 -8.35
CA ASP A 210 8.49 19.82 -8.26
C ASP A 210 7.78 20.39 -9.50
N THR A 211 7.76 19.64 -10.61
CA THR A 211 7.07 20.01 -11.86
C THR A 211 5.60 20.37 -11.63
N LEU A 212 4.88 19.56 -10.85
CA LEU A 212 3.46 19.77 -10.50
C LEU A 212 3.26 20.04 -9.01
N ASN A 213 4.21 19.61 -8.18
CA ASN A 213 4.12 19.73 -6.74
C ASN A 213 4.92 20.93 -6.24
N SER A 214 4.22 22.02 -5.92
CA SER A 214 4.85 23.22 -5.33
C SER A 214 5.25 23.06 -3.86
N LYS A 215 5.03 21.88 -3.26
CA LYS A 215 5.28 21.57 -1.86
C LYS A 215 6.41 20.54 -1.76
N CYS A 216 7.58 20.86 -2.30
CA CYS A 216 8.76 20.02 -2.19
C CYS A 216 9.86 20.71 -1.37
N ASP A 217 10.53 19.93 -0.53
CA ASP A 217 11.71 20.34 0.23
C ASP A 217 12.86 19.34 0.03
N ILE A 218 13.19 18.53 1.04
CA ILE A 218 13.98 17.31 0.93
C ILE A 218 13.22 16.28 0.06
N GLU A 219 11.88 16.30 0.11
CA GLU A 219 11.02 15.53 -0.76
C GLU A 219 9.71 16.25 -1.08
N CYS A 220 8.98 15.77 -2.07
CA CYS A 220 7.66 16.29 -2.40
C CYS A 220 6.60 15.80 -1.40
N ARG A 221 5.79 16.73 -0.90
CA ARG A 221 4.80 16.50 0.15
C ARG A 221 3.44 16.14 -0.43
N ASP A 222 2.70 15.30 0.30
CA ASP A 222 1.38 14.81 -0.10
C ASP A 222 0.36 15.93 -0.29
N GLU A 223 0.43 16.99 0.52
CA GLU A 223 -0.43 18.17 0.38
C GLU A 223 -0.29 18.87 -0.99
N GLY A 224 0.83 18.65 -1.69
CA GLY A 224 1.02 19.09 -3.06
C GLY A 224 -0.01 18.53 -4.03
N MET A 225 -0.51 17.31 -3.78
CA MET A 225 -1.57 16.70 -4.59
C MET A 225 -2.91 17.43 -4.47
N LEU A 226 -3.07 18.38 -3.54
CA LEU A 226 -4.28 19.22 -3.45
C LEU A 226 -4.16 20.50 -4.27
N VAL A 227 -2.96 20.88 -4.71
CA VAL A 227 -2.72 22.11 -5.48
C VAL A 227 -3.44 22.03 -6.83
N GLY A 228 -4.22 23.07 -7.14
CA GLY A 228 -5.02 23.16 -8.37
C GLY A 228 -6.20 22.19 -8.47
N LEU A 229 -6.45 21.35 -7.45
CA LEU A 229 -7.54 20.37 -7.49
C LEU A 229 -8.92 21.03 -7.50
N ASP A 230 -9.08 22.16 -6.81
CA ASP A 230 -10.30 22.99 -6.85
C ASP A 230 -10.69 23.39 -8.28
N SER A 231 -9.71 23.78 -9.10
CA SER A 231 -9.96 24.16 -10.49
C SER A 231 -10.39 23.00 -11.37
N ILE A 232 -9.90 21.78 -11.10
CA ILE A 232 -10.34 20.57 -11.80
C ILE A 232 -11.78 20.24 -11.42
N ILE A 233 -12.07 20.20 -10.11
CA ILE A 233 -13.41 19.87 -9.59
C ILE A 233 -14.47 20.85 -10.12
N LYS A 234 -14.15 22.13 -10.24
CA LYS A 234 -15.07 23.16 -10.77
C LYS A 234 -15.36 23.04 -12.26
N LYS A 235 -14.41 22.50 -13.04
CA LYS A 235 -14.57 22.32 -14.50
C LYS A 235 -15.36 21.07 -14.84
N GLU A 236 -15.32 20.06 -13.98
CA GLU A 236 -16.06 18.83 -14.18
C GLU A 236 -17.55 19.04 -13.85
N HIS A 237 -18.44 18.44 -14.62
CA HIS A 237 -19.90 18.49 -14.40
C HIS A 237 -20.46 17.13 -14.03
N ASN A 238 -19.79 16.04 -14.42
CA ASN A 238 -20.15 14.68 -14.08
C ASN A 238 -19.76 14.36 -12.62
N ASP A 239 -20.15 13.16 -12.20
CA ASP A 239 -19.61 12.56 -10.98
C ASP A 239 -18.09 12.35 -11.18
N ILE A 240 -17.29 12.62 -10.15
CA ILE A 240 -15.83 12.55 -10.22
C ILE A 240 -15.25 11.72 -9.06
N LEU A 241 -14.30 10.85 -9.38
CA LEU A 241 -13.44 10.14 -8.45
C LEU A 241 -12.00 10.60 -8.63
N ILE A 242 -11.42 11.17 -7.58
CA ILE A 242 -10.00 11.50 -7.54
C ILE A 242 -9.29 10.53 -6.61
N VAL A 243 -8.28 9.83 -7.12
CA VAL A 243 -7.39 9.00 -6.31
C VAL A 243 -6.13 9.79 -5.96
N LEU A 244 -5.82 9.92 -4.68
CA LEU A 244 -4.58 10.51 -4.17
C LEU A 244 -3.71 9.40 -3.58
N HIS A 245 -2.61 9.05 -4.24
CA HIS A 245 -1.70 7.99 -3.81
C HIS A 245 -0.53 8.59 -3.03
N GLN A 246 -0.56 8.37 -1.72
CA GLN A 246 0.24 9.09 -0.73
C GLN A 246 1.63 8.47 -0.54
N MET A 247 2.66 9.27 -0.26
CA MET A 247 3.95 8.79 0.26
C MET A 247 3.82 8.30 1.71
N GLY A 248 2.99 8.98 2.51
CA GLY A 248 2.52 8.52 3.80
C GLY A 248 3.65 8.15 4.76
N ASN A 249 3.60 6.94 5.29
CA ASN A 249 4.52 6.45 6.30
C ASN A 249 5.67 5.61 5.72
N HIS A 250 5.99 5.75 4.43
CA HIS A 250 7.02 4.93 3.78
C HIS A 250 8.39 5.02 4.48
N GLY A 251 8.90 3.87 4.95
CA GLY A 251 10.22 3.70 5.56
C GLY A 251 11.36 3.47 4.55
N PRO A 252 12.61 3.30 5.01
CA PRO A 252 13.06 3.38 6.40
C PRO A 252 13.19 4.81 6.93
N ALA A 253 13.24 5.82 6.05
CA ALA A 253 13.51 7.20 6.41
C ALA A 253 12.28 7.94 6.98
N TYR A 254 11.57 7.41 7.99
CA TYR A 254 10.31 8.00 8.49
C TYR A 254 10.43 9.48 8.86
N TYR A 255 11.58 9.89 9.40
CA TYR A 255 11.90 11.27 9.78
C TYR A 255 11.88 12.28 8.63
N GLN A 256 11.90 11.80 7.38
CA GLN A 256 11.80 12.65 6.19
C GLN A 256 10.37 12.84 5.73
N ARG A 257 9.39 12.04 6.20
CA ARG A 257 7.97 12.05 5.75
C ARG A 257 7.17 13.26 6.21
N TYR A 258 7.73 14.09 7.07
CA TYR A 258 7.07 15.25 7.64
C TYR A 258 8.03 16.43 7.78
N PRO A 259 7.54 17.68 7.64
CA PRO A 259 8.33 18.87 7.97
C PRO A 259 8.68 18.94 9.45
N LYS A 260 9.77 19.63 9.80
CA LYS A 260 10.23 19.74 11.20
C LYS A 260 9.16 20.23 12.20
N SER A 261 8.21 21.06 11.75
CA SER A 261 7.09 21.54 12.56
C SER A 261 6.11 20.45 13.01
N PHE A 262 6.14 19.27 12.38
CA PHE A 262 5.33 18.10 12.75
C PHE A 262 6.07 17.13 13.68
N GLU A 263 7.31 17.46 14.09
CA GLU A 263 8.09 16.64 15.03
C GLU A 263 7.64 16.87 16.48
N VAL A 264 6.50 16.29 16.84
CA VAL A 264 5.88 16.42 18.16
C VAL A 264 6.41 15.38 19.14
N PHE A 265 6.54 14.13 18.69
CA PHE A 265 7.08 13.04 19.50
C PHE A 265 8.60 12.98 19.33
N THR A 266 9.34 13.03 20.44
CA THR A 266 10.80 13.04 20.47
C THR A 266 11.33 12.16 21.60
N PRO A 267 12.55 11.60 21.50
CA PRO A 267 13.53 11.73 20.40
C PRO A 267 13.10 10.99 19.11
N VAL A 268 13.71 11.29 17.96
CA VAL A 268 13.36 10.68 16.66
C VAL A 268 14.56 9.98 16.00
N CYS A 269 14.31 8.84 15.37
CA CYS A 269 15.32 8.11 14.60
C CYS A 269 15.63 8.85 13.29
N ARG A 270 16.85 9.37 13.13
CA ARG A 270 17.33 10.07 11.93
C ARG A 270 18.29 9.22 11.10
N SER A 271 17.93 7.96 10.89
CA SER A 271 18.74 6.98 10.18
C SER A 271 17.88 6.07 9.33
N ASN A 272 18.42 5.60 8.20
CA ASN A 272 17.81 4.54 7.40
C ASN A 272 18.14 3.14 7.96
N GLN A 273 19.15 3.05 8.84
CA GLN A 273 19.54 1.83 9.56
C GLN A 273 18.74 1.74 10.86
N LEU A 274 17.46 1.38 10.75
CA LEU A 274 16.50 1.40 11.86
C LEU A 274 16.98 0.61 13.09
N GLU A 275 17.75 -0.45 12.90
CA GLU A 275 18.33 -1.27 13.96
C GLU A 275 19.35 -0.55 14.85
N THR A 276 19.86 0.61 14.41
CA THR A 276 20.77 1.47 15.18
C THR A 276 20.04 2.41 16.14
N CYS A 277 18.74 2.61 15.93
CA CYS A 277 17.87 3.44 16.75
C CYS A 277 17.15 2.61 17.84
N THR A 278 16.74 3.28 18.90
CA THR A 278 15.82 2.69 19.88
C THR A 278 14.41 2.53 19.27
N LYS A 279 13.61 1.59 19.80
CA LYS A 279 12.21 1.42 19.38
C LYS A 279 11.38 2.69 19.58
N GLU A 280 11.66 3.44 20.64
CA GLU A 280 10.98 4.70 20.93
C GLU A 280 11.27 5.74 19.84
N GLU A 281 12.53 5.91 19.44
CA GLU A 281 12.92 6.84 18.37
C GLU A 281 12.28 6.52 17.02
N ILE A 282 12.19 5.22 16.68
CA ILE A 282 11.54 4.75 15.45
C ILE A 282 10.05 5.02 15.52
N ASN A 283 9.40 4.62 16.61
CA ASN A 283 7.97 4.85 16.82
C ASN A 283 7.64 6.34 16.79
N ASN A 284 8.45 7.20 17.43
CA ASN A 284 8.24 8.64 17.43
C ASN A 284 8.33 9.23 16.02
N ALA A 285 9.32 8.82 15.21
CA ALA A 285 9.42 9.25 13.81
C ALA A 285 8.20 8.77 12.99
N TYR A 286 7.81 7.51 13.16
CA TYR A 286 6.62 6.95 12.51
C TYR A 286 5.32 7.67 12.91
N ASP A 287 5.14 7.96 14.20
CA ASP A 287 3.96 8.65 14.75
C ASP A 287 3.88 10.11 14.28
N ASN A 288 5.02 10.79 14.11
CA ASN A 288 5.07 12.13 13.52
C ASN A 288 4.69 12.11 12.03
N ALA A 289 5.06 11.06 11.29
CA ALA A 289 4.59 10.87 9.91
C ALA A 289 3.07 10.65 9.86
N LEU A 290 2.49 9.90 10.82
CA LEU A 290 1.03 9.76 10.95
C LEU A 290 0.35 11.10 11.24
N ARG A 291 0.96 11.97 12.04
CA ARG A 291 0.43 13.33 12.27
C ARG A 291 0.43 14.19 11.01
N TYR A 292 1.42 14.02 10.13
CA TYR A 292 1.42 14.72 8.85
C TYR A 292 0.37 14.14 7.88
N THR A 293 0.18 12.82 7.89
CA THR A 293 -0.94 12.15 7.21
C THR A 293 -2.30 12.67 7.72
N ASP A 294 -2.50 12.76 9.04
CA ASP A 294 -3.71 13.35 9.66
C ASP A 294 -4.00 14.76 9.13
N TYR A 295 -2.96 15.60 9.03
CA TYR A 295 -3.07 16.95 8.47
C TYR A 295 -3.45 16.98 6.99
N PHE A 296 -2.80 16.15 6.18
CA PHE A 296 -3.14 16.03 4.76
C PHE A 296 -4.59 15.56 4.53
N LEU A 297 -5.04 14.58 5.32
CA LEU A 297 -6.39 14.04 5.24
C LEU A 297 -7.44 15.05 5.71
N SER A 298 -7.15 15.80 6.79
CA SER A 298 -8.00 16.90 7.24
C SER A 298 -8.11 18.01 6.18
N LYS A 299 -7.01 18.39 5.52
CA LYS A 299 -7.03 19.33 4.38
C LYS A 299 -7.89 18.82 3.23
N THR A 300 -7.82 17.52 2.93
CA THR A 300 -8.65 16.90 1.89
C THR A 300 -10.14 16.98 2.23
N ILE A 301 -10.52 16.71 3.48
CA ILE A 301 -11.91 16.92 3.95
C ILE A 301 -12.31 18.39 3.84
N HIS A 302 -11.44 19.32 4.22
CA HIS A 302 -11.71 20.76 4.12
C HIS A 302 -11.93 21.22 2.67
N LEU A 303 -11.20 20.67 1.71
CA LEU A 303 -11.46 20.91 0.29
C LEU A 303 -12.86 20.41 -0.10
N LEU A 304 -13.22 19.18 0.26
CA LEU A 304 -14.54 18.61 -0.06
C LEU A 304 -15.69 19.40 0.58
N LYS A 305 -15.51 19.91 1.81
CA LYS A 305 -16.48 20.76 2.51
C LYS A 305 -16.89 22.00 1.71
N GLN A 306 -16.05 22.51 0.82
CA GLN A 306 -16.36 23.67 -0.02
C GLN A 306 -17.49 23.39 -1.04
N TYR A 307 -17.74 22.11 -1.34
CA TYR A 307 -18.67 21.70 -2.39
C TYR A 307 -20.00 21.12 -1.87
N THR A 308 -20.18 21.00 -0.55
CA THR A 308 -21.33 20.27 0.04
C THR A 308 -22.69 20.88 -0.30
N ASN A 309 -22.72 22.18 -0.63
CA ASN A 309 -23.95 22.85 -1.06
C ASN A 309 -24.37 22.42 -2.48
N THR A 310 -23.40 22.12 -3.35
CA THR A 310 -23.61 21.86 -4.79
C THR A 310 -23.41 20.39 -5.19
N ALA A 311 -22.82 19.58 -4.32
CA ALA A 311 -22.43 18.20 -4.60
C ALA A 311 -22.50 17.32 -3.36
N ASP A 312 -22.70 16.02 -3.57
CA ASP A 312 -22.53 15.00 -2.55
C ASP A 312 -21.05 14.61 -2.48
N THR A 313 -20.39 14.95 -1.39
CA THR A 313 -18.94 14.76 -1.27
C THR A 313 -18.57 13.67 -0.30
N ALA A 314 -17.60 12.83 -0.66
CA ALA A 314 -17.09 11.78 0.22
C ALA A 314 -15.57 11.68 0.16
N MET A 315 -14.97 11.22 1.26
CA MET A 315 -13.59 10.79 1.30
C MET A 315 -13.51 9.35 1.79
N ILE A 316 -12.70 8.54 1.14
CA ILE A 316 -12.34 7.20 1.60
C ILE A 316 -10.83 7.20 1.81
N TYR A 317 -10.36 6.76 2.97
CA TYR A 317 -8.94 6.53 3.25
C TYR A 317 -8.75 5.07 3.60
N ILE A 318 -7.82 4.40 2.92
CA ILE A 318 -7.39 3.04 3.25
C ILE A 318 -5.88 2.99 3.00
N ALA A 319 -5.10 2.64 4.02
CA ALA A 319 -3.69 2.34 3.81
C ALA A 319 -3.49 1.01 3.09
N ASP A 320 -2.48 0.96 2.23
CA ASP A 320 -2.17 -0.18 1.38
C ASP A 320 -1.70 -1.40 2.18
N HIS A 321 -0.87 -1.20 3.20
CA HIS A 321 -0.45 -2.17 4.20
C HIS A 321 0.00 -1.47 5.49
N GLY A 322 0.40 -2.26 6.49
CA GLY A 322 1.00 -1.75 7.72
C GLY A 322 2.54 -1.80 7.69
N GLU A 323 3.18 -1.76 8.85
CA GLU A 323 4.63 -1.64 8.99
C GLU A 323 5.14 -2.33 10.27
N SER A 324 6.30 -2.97 10.21
CA SER A 324 7.02 -3.50 11.40
C SER A 324 8.01 -2.45 11.89
N LEU A 325 8.00 -2.17 13.19
CA LEU A 325 8.80 -1.11 13.81
C LEU A 325 9.80 -1.67 14.85
N GLY A 326 10.20 -2.93 14.70
CA GLY A 326 11.18 -3.62 15.54
C GLY A 326 10.59 -4.69 16.47
N GLU A 327 9.29 -4.98 16.39
CA GLU A 327 8.66 -6.08 17.10
C GLU A 327 9.26 -7.42 16.65
N GLY A 328 9.73 -8.24 17.59
CA GLY A 328 10.40 -9.51 17.26
C GLY A 328 11.67 -9.35 16.40
N GLY A 329 12.21 -8.13 16.27
CA GLY A 329 13.31 -7.83 15.35
C GLY A 329 12.91 -7.69 13.89
N LEU A 330 11.62 -7.61 13.59
CA LEU A 330 11.12 -7.35 12.25
C LEU A 330 11.02 -5.83 12.03
N TYR A 331 11.49 -5.38 10.87
CA TYR A 331 11.40 -4.01 10.40
C TYR A 331 10.73 -3.98 9.03
N LEU A 332 10.21 -2.83 8.65
CA LEU A 332 9.60 -2.59 7.35
C LEU A 332 8.41 -3.54 7.08
N HIS A 333 8.18 -3.84 5.81
CA HIS A 333 7.05 -4.63 5.32
C HIS A 333 7.49 -5.58 4.20
N GLY A 334 6.55 -6.37 3.68
CA GLY A 334 6.76 -7.27 2.56
C GLY A 334 7.02 -8.73 2.92
N LEU A 335 6.72 -9.13 4.16
CA LEU A 335 6.70 -10.55 4.51
C LEU A 335 5.57 -11.26 3.75
N PRO A 336 5.77 -12.53 3.32
CA PRO A 336 4.69 -13.32 2.74
C PRO A 336 3.46 -13.31 3.64
N TYR A 337 2.28 -13.03 3.08
CA TYR A 337 1.07 -12.74 3.87
C TYR A 337 0.73 -13.82 4.92
N PHE A 338 0.99 -15.10 4.63
CA PHE A 338 0.71 -16.22 5.54
C PHE A 338 1.56 -16.22 6.82
N MET A 339 2.74 -15.60 6.80
CA MET A 339 3.63 -15.46 7.94
C MET A 339 3.77 -14.01 8.42
N ALA A 340 3.14 -13.07 7.72
CA ALA A 340 3.20 -11.67 8.06
C ALA A 340 2.43 -11.41 9.38
N PRO A 341 3.03 -10.65 10.30
CA PRO A 341 2.39 -10.22 11.55
C PRO A 341 1.27 -9.20 11.29
N ASP A 342 0.36 -9.05 12.26
CA ASP A 342 -0.81 -8.19 12.09
C ASP A 342 -0.46 -6.72 11.88
N TYR A 343 0.63 -6.22 12.44
CA TYR A 343 1.08 -4.85 12.18
C TYR A 343 1.49 -4.59 10.71
N GLN A 344 1.69 -5.61 9.86
CA GLN A 344 1.86 -5.43 8.40
C GLN A 344 0.54 -5.55 7.61
N LYS A 345 -0.54 -6.03 8.25
CA LYS A 345 -1.81 -6.39 7.57
C LYS A 345 -3.01 -5.56 8.05
N HIS A 346 -2.99 -5.12 9.31
CA HIS A 346 -4.07 -4.36 9.94
C HIS A 346 -3.81 -2.88 9.76
N VAL A 347 -4.64 -2.24 8.94
CA VAL A 347 -4.36 -0.92 8.36
C VAL A 347 -5.33 0.15 8.84
N GLY A 348 -4.87 1.40 8.86
CA GLY A 348 -5.76 2.55 9.09
C GLY A 348 -6.76 2.69 7.95
N ALA A 349 -8.05 2.83 8.28
CA ALA A 349 -9.11 3.05 7.31
C ALA A 349 -10.27 3.86 7.90
N PHE A 350 -10.78 4.82 7.14
CA PHE A 350 -11.99 5.56 7.51
C PHE A 350 -12.71 6.10 6.29
N MET A 351 -13.96 6.51 6.49
CA MET A 351 -14.74 7.25 5.50
C MET A 351 -15.28 8.54 6.10
N TRP A 352 -15.42 9.55 5.26
CA TRP A 352 -16.08 10.82 5.59
C TRP A 352 -17.11 11.14 4.52
N PHE A 353 -18.24 11.72 4.92
CA PHE A 353 -19.35 12.04 4.02
C PHE A 353 -19.94 13.42 4.35
N SER A 354 -20.25 14.22 3.34
CA SER A 354 -21.03 15.47 3.48
C SER A 354 -22.32 15.20 4.23
N LYS A 355 -22.82 16.19 4.99
CA LYS A 355 -24.00 16.04 5.85
C LYS A 355 -25.17 15.34 5.14
N ASP A 356 -25.46 15.76 3.92
CA ASP A 356 -26.63 15.31 3.14
C ASP A 356 -26.33 14.17 2.15
N PHE A 357 -25.14 13.57 2.22
CA PHE A 357 -24.79 12.43 1.36
C PHE A 357 -25.84 11.30 1.52
N PRO A 358 -26.39 10.74 0.42
CA PRO A 358 -27.58 9.88 0.44
C PRO A 358 -27.29 8.45 0.90
N ILE A 359 -26.84 8.29 2.15
CA ILE A 359 -26.55 7.00 2.82
C ILE A 359 -26.99 7.04 4.29
N ASN A 360 -27.27 5.86 4.86
CA ASN A 360 -27.54 5.76 6.30
C ASN A 360 -26.23 5.70 7.11
N LYS A 361 -25.72 6.87 7.50
CA LYS A 361 -24.46 6.99 8.26
C LYS A 361 -24.49 6.28 9.61
N ASN A 362 -25.65 6.21 10.27
CA ASN A 362 -25.77 5.51 11.56
C ASN A 362 -25.57 4.00 11.37
N THR A 363 -26.22 3.42 10.37
CA THR A 363 -26.01 2.02 10.00
C THR A 363 -24.57 1.73 9.62
N ILE A 364 -23.93 2.60 8.83
CA ILE A 364 -22.52 2.42 8.44
C ILE A 364 -21.60 2.52 9.67
N LYS A 365 -21.88 3.44 10.61
CA LYS A 365 -21.13 3.59 11.87
C LYS A 365 -21.27 2.37 12.79
N GLU A 366 -22.42 1.70 12.79
CA GLU A 366 -22.60 0.44 13.51
C GLU A 366 -21.82 -0.68 12.82
N LYS A 367 -21.95 -0.79 11.50
CA LYS A 367 -21.26 -1.77 10.67
C LYS A 367 -19.74 -1.59 10.72
N SER A 368 -19.21 -0.38 10.91
CA SER A 368 -17.75 -0.10 10.89
C SER A 368 -16.95 -0.82 11.98
N LYS A 369 -17.63 -1.39 12.99
CA LYS A 369 -17.04 -2.24 14.03
C LYS A 369 -16.75 -3.67 13.55
N TYR A 370 -17.32 -4.07 12.43
CA TYR A 370 -17.08 -5.39 11.83
C TYR A 370 -15.72 -5.47 11.16
N LYS A 371 -15.30 -6.70 10.87
CA LYS A 371 -14.07 -6.95 10.13
C LYS A 371 -14.28 -6.67 8.65
N TYR A 372 -13.50 -5.74 8.11
CA TYR A 372 -13.44 -5.43 6.68
C TYR A 372 -12.04 -5.64 6.13
N SER A 373 -11.93 -5.60 4.81
CA SER A 373 -10.65 -5.65 4.13
C SER A 373 -10.69 -4.88 2.81
N GLN A 374 -9.53 -4.74 2.18
CA GLN A 374 -9.41 -4.17 0.85
C GLN A 374 -10.26 -4.90 -0.20
N ASP A 375 -10.67 -6.15 0.04
CA ASP A 375 -11.63 -6.89 -0.81
C ASP A 375 -12.97 -6.14 -0.98
N ASN A 376 -13.33 -5.29 -0.01
CA ASN A 376 -14.58 -4.55 0.01
C ASN A 376 -14.56 -3.29 -0.87
N LEU A 377 -13.38 -2.78 -1.24
CA LEU A 377 -13.25 -1.48 -1.91
C LEU A 377 -13.93 -1.49 -3.29
N PHE A 378 -13.74 -2.56 -4.08
CA PHE A 378 -14.29 -2.68 -5.43
C PHE A 378 -15.81 -2.44 -5.47
N SER A 379 -16.58 -3.22 -4.71
CA SER A 379 -18.04 -3.08 -4.71
C SER A 379 -18.50 -1.82 -3.97
N THR A 380 -17.75 -1.37 -2.96
CA THR A 380 -18.05 -0.11 -2.26
C THR A 380 -17.97 1.10 -3.19
N LEU A 381 -16.95 1.19 -4.05
CA LEU A 381 -16.83 2.27 -5.02
C LEU A 381 -17.97 2.23 -6.07
N LEU A 382 -18.31 1.04 -6.59
CA LEU A 382 -19.45 0.90 -7.50
C LEU A 382 -20.77 1.34 -6.84
N GLY A 383 -21.01 0.90 -5.60
CA GLY A 383 -22.20 1.28 -4.81
C GLY A 383 -22.27 2.78 -4.51
N LEU A 384 -21.13 3.38 -4.14
CA LEU A 384 -21.01 4.81 -3.88
C LEU A 384 -21.45 5.66 -5.08
N PHE A 385 -21.08 5.25 -6.30
CA PHE A 385 -21.48 5.91 -7.54
C PHE A 385 -22.81 5.41 -8.13
N LYS A 386 -23.52 4.50 -7.45
CA LYS A 386 -24.76 3.86 -7.95
C LYS A 386 -24.58 3.20 -9.33
N VAL A 387 -23.40 2.63 -9.58
CA VAL A 387 -23.13 1.88 -10.81
C VAL A 387 -23.73 0.49 -10.72
N ARG A 388 -24.58 0.14 -11.68
CA ARG A 388 -25.12 -1.21 -11.86
C ARG A 388 -24.31 -1.99 -12.85
N THR A 389 -23.88 -3.18 -12.45
CA THR A 389 -23.18 -4.13 -13.31
C THR A 389 -23.23 -5.52 -12.68
N LYS A 390 -23.15 -6.57 -13.50
CA LYS A 390 -23.04 -7.98 -13.09
C LYS A 390 -21.88 -8.27 -12.14
N VAL A 391 -20.83 -7.44 -12.12
CA VAL A 391 -19.67 -7.65 -11.23
C VAL A 391 -19.80 -6.95 -9.88
N TYR A 392 -20.88 -6.20 -9.64
CA TYR A 392 -21.16 -5.62 -8.33
C TYR A 392 -21.66 -6.71 -7.37
N GLU A 393 -21.00 -6.87 -6.23
CA GLU A 393 -21.41 -7.81 -5.18
C GLU A 393 -21.92 -7.03 -3.94
N LYS A 394 -23.24 -6.96 -3.76
CA LYS A 394 -23.88 -6.22 -2.64
C LYS A 394 -23.30 -6.58 -1.26
N LYS A 395 -22.95 -7.84 -1.02
CA LYS A 395 -22.34 -8.31 0.25
C LYS A 395 -20.92 -7.76 0.50
N MET A 396 -20.24 -7.30 -0.55
CA MET A 396 -18.88 -6.75 -0.48
C MET A 396 -18.90 -5.21 -0.35
N ASP A 397 -20.05 -4.58 -0.64
CA ASP A 397 -20.26 -3.15 -0.48
C ASP A 397 -20.53 -2.79 0.99
N ILE A 398 -19.65 -1.96 1.56
CA ILE A 398 -19.73 -1.50 2.95
C ILE A 398 -20.97 -0.61 3.17
N LEU A 399 -21.40 0.11 2.13
CA LEU A 399 -22.46 1.11 2.19
C LEU A 399 -23.84 0.50 1.90
N ALA A 400 -23.89 -0.75 1.45
CA ALA A 400 -25.14 -1.44 1.18
C ALA A 400 -25.94 -1.64 2.47
N ASN A 401 -27.26 -1.42 2.40
CA ASN A 401 -28.21 -1.73 3.47
C ASN A 401 -28.38 -3.25 3.62
#